data_AF-A0A2V8QKK6-F1
#
_entry.id   AF-A0A2V8QKK6-F1
#
_cell.length_a   1.000
_cell.length_b   1.000
_cell.length_c   1.000
_cell.angle_alpha   90.00
_cell.angle_beta   90.00
_cell.angle_gamma   90.00
#
_symmetry.space_group_name_H-M   'P 1'
#
loop_
_entity.id
_entity.type
_entity.pdbx_description
1 polymer ?
#
loop_
_entity_poly.entity_id
_entity_poly.type
_entity_poly.pdbx_seq_one_letter_code
_entity_poly.pdbx_strand_id
1 'polypeptide(L)'
;MTIEDFGSRIATVWSELRPATRGLVERAMQSAGNSSQNPRNFQYDARADLELSRFLTVLDDRASEKSDALDADIASKVRSVADTCAEVLLEKTESAEVFAQLVKRAARQRDYKRIDVLADALNSRFPPSEICELARSEEVIVRELANEALARCPISILAGLLSDPVDAEIARSALRRQVIEYGSEEARQIVNVLDQVDEL
;
A
#
# COMPACT_ATOMS: atom_id res chain seq x y z
N MET A 1 17.50 -12.40 22.19
CA MET A 1 16.13 -12.80 21.84
C MET A 1 16.01 -12.68 20.34
N THR A 2 15.71 -13.79 19.68
CA THR A 2 15.65 -13.91 18.22
C THR A 2 14.19 -13.87 17.75
N ILE A 3 13.95 -13.63 16.46
CA ILE A 3 12.59 -13.63 15.89
C ILE A 3 11.89 -14.98 16.10
N GLU A 4 12.66 -16.05 16.25
CA GLU A 4 12.16 -17.41 16.53
C GLU A 4 11.48 -17.51 17.91
N ASP A 5 11.81 -16.61 18.84
CA ASP A 5 11.22 -16.55 20.19
C ASP A 5 9.80 -15.96 20.19
N PHE A 6 9.33 -15.39 19.06
CA PHE A 6 8.01 -14.75 18.98
C PHE A 6 6.83 -15.73 18.79
N GLY A 7 7.14 -16.98 18.44
CA GLY A 7 6.18 -18.07 18.28
C GLY A 7 6.46 -18.91 17.04
N SER A 8 6.02 -20.17 17.06
CA SER A 8 6.30 -21.16 16.01
C SER A 8 5.85 -20.71 14.62
N ARG A 9 4.66 -20.09 14.50
CA ARG A 9 4.14 -19.58 13.22
C ARG A 9 5.01 -18.46 12.63
N ILE A 10 5.52 -17.55 13.47
CA ILE A 10 6.43 -16.47 13.04
C ILE A 10 7.78 -17.06 12.64
N ALA A 11 8.32 -18.00 13.43
CA ALA A 11 9.58 -18.68 13.13
C ALA A 11 9.53 -19.43 11.79
N THR A 12 8.43 -20.13 11.49
CA THR A 12 8.24 -20.81 10.21
C THR A 12 8.27 -19.83 9.05
N VAL A 13 7.45 -18.77 9.08
CA VAL A 13 7.41 -17.80 7.98
C VAL A 13 8.76 -17.08 7.84
N TRP A 14 9.40 -16.72 8.95
CA TRP A 14 10.75 -16.12 8.95
C TRP A 14 11.79 -17.03 8.27
N SER A 15 11.73 -18.34 8.53
CA SER A 15 12.64 -19.32 7.93
C SER A 15 12.36 -19.56 6.44
N GLU A 16 11.14 -19.29 5.96
CA GLU A 16 10.73 -19.41 4.56
C GLU A 16 11.14 -18.18 3.71
N LEU A 17 11.35 -17.01 4.33
CA LEU A 17 11.75 -15.78 3.62
C LEU A 17 13.05 -15.99 2.84
N ARG A 18 13.22 -15.36 1.68
CA ARG A 18 14.52 -15.41 0.99
C ARG A 18 15.59 -14.66 1.79
N PRO A 19 16.88 -15.05 1.68
CA PRO A 19 17.98 -14.33 2.35
C PRO A 19 18.01 -12.83 2.02
N ALA A 20 17.64 -12.45 0.79
CA ALA A 20 17.55 -11.05 0.38
C ALA A 20 16.47 -10.30 1.18
N THR A 21 15.26 -10.86 1.28
CA THR A 21 14.13 -10.29 2.02
C THR A 21 14.39 -10.23 3.52
N ARG A 22 14.97 -11.30 4.11
CA ARG A 22 15.40 -11.29 5.52
C ARG A 22 16.42 -10.20 5.79
N GLY A 23 17.42 -10.05 4.90
CA GLY A 23 18.44 -9.02 5.02
C GLY A 23 17.88 -7.59 4.97
N LEU A 24 16.76 -7.36 4.27
CA LEU A 24 16.07 -6.07 4.30
C LEU A 24 15.49 -5.79 5.70
N VAL A 25 14.78 -6.75 6.29
CA VAL A 25 14.17 -6.62 7.63
C VAL A 25 15.24 -6.50 8.71
N GLU A 26 16.25 -7.37 8.70
CA GLU A 26 17.35 -7.34 9.68
C GLU A 26 18.10 -6.01 9.65
N ARG A 27 18.36 -5.46 8.45
CA ARG A 27 18.99 -4.14 8.33
C ARG A 27 18.06 -3.04 8.82
N ALA A 28 16.79 -3.06 8.46
CA ALA A 28 15.84 -2.04 8.90
C ALA A 28 15.73 -2.04 10.45
N MET A 29 15.75 -3.23 11.08
CA MET A 29 15.82 -3.36 12.54
C MET A 29 17.14 -2.81 13.14
N GLN A 30 18.27 -3.00 12.46
CA GLN A 30 19.57 -2.45 12.88
C GLN A 30 19.66 -0.93 12.68
N SER A 31 19.10 -0.41 11.59
CA SER A 31 19.06 1.01 11.24
C SER A 31 18.14 1.82 12.14
N ALA A 32 17.06 1.23 12.65
CA ALA A 32 16.22 1.83 13.69
C ALA A 32 17.00 2.11 15.00
N GLY A 33 18.14 1.42 15.22
CA GLY A 33 19.02 1.62 16.38
C GLY A 33 20.27 2.45 16.12
N ASN A 34 20.75 2.54 14.87
CA ASN A 34 21.99 3.25 14.51
C ASN A 34 21.80 4.02 13.19
N SER A 35 21.65 5.34 13.31
CA SER A 35 21.59 6.28 12.19
C SER A 35 22.98 6.48 11.57
N SER A 36 23.38 5.60 10.64
CA SER A 36 24.31 5.88 9.52
C SER A 36 24.91 4.57 9.00
N GLN A 37 24.22 3.89 8.10
CA GLN A 37 24.89 2.99 7.15
C GLN A 37 24.25 3.13 5.76
N ASN A 38 25.10 3.42 4.79
CA ASN A 38 24.76 3.55 3.37
C ASN A 38 23.90 2.37 2.87
N PRO A 39 22.83 2.63 2.11
CA PRO A 39 22.08 1.57 1.45
C PRO A 39 22.95 1.01 0.33
N ARG A 40 23.66 -0.09 0.57
CA ARG A 40 24.13 -0.93 -0.54
C ARG A 40 22.89 -1.53 -1.19
N ASN A 41 22.69 -1.23 -2.46
CA ASN A 41 21.57 -1.66 -3.31
C ASN A 41 21.27 -3.16 -3.13
N PHE A 42 20.33 -3.49 -2.25
CA PHE A 42 19.62 -4.76 -2.35
C PHE A 42 18.44 -4.52 -3.28
N GLN A 43 18.32 -5.40 -4.27
CA GLN A 43 17.28 -5.33 -5.28
C GLN A 43 15.96 -5.72 -4.62
N TYR A 44 15.16 -4.73 -4.26
CA TYR A 44 13.75 -4.95 -3.93
C TYR A 44 13.06 -5.43 -5.20
N ASP A 45 12.39 -6.57 -5.13
CA ASP A 45 11.65 -7.16 -6.24
C ASP A 45 10.19 -7.40 -5.83
N ALA A 46 9.30 -7.61 -6.80
CA ALA A 46 7.88 -7.86 -6.53
C ALA A 46 7.63 -9.11 -5.66
N ARG A 47 8.61 -10.02 -5.55
CA ARG A 47 8.53 -11.17 -4.64
C ARG A 47 8.79 -10.76 -3.18
N ALA A 48 9.59 -9.73 -2.94
CA ALA A 48 9.78 -9.17 -1.61
C ALA A 48 8.48 -8.56 -1.06
N ASP A 49 7.66 -7.93 -1.92
CA ASP A 49 6.31 -7.45 -1.54
C ASP A 49 5.47 -8.60 -0.96
N LEU A 50 5.36 -9.72 -1.68
CA LEU A 50 4.57 -10.89 -1.26
C LEU A 50 5.10 -11.56 0.02
N GLU A 51 6.41 -11.69 0.13
CA GLU A 51 7.05 -12.30 1.30
C GLU A 51 6.88 -11.44 2.55
N LEU A 52 7.09 -10.12 2.43
CA LEU A 52 6.95 -9.18 3.53
C LEU A 52 5.49 -8.95 3.91
N SER A 53 4.56 -8.90 2.95
CA SER A 53 3.12 -8.75 3.24
C SER A 53 2.57 -9.96 4.02
N ARG A 54 2.99 -11.17 3.64
CA ARG A 54 2.66 -12.41 4.36
C ARG A 54 3.26 -12.43 5.75
N PHE A 55 4.53 -12.03 5.87
CA PHE A 55 5.20 -11.95 7.17
C PHE A 55 4.54 -10.91 8.09
N LEU A 56 4.24 -9.71 7.58
CA LEU A 56 3.54 -8.65 8.29
C LEU A 56 2.17 -9.10 8.79
N THR A 57 1.40 -9.81 7.97
CA THR A 57 0.10 -10.37 8.39
C THR A 57 0.23 -11.27 9.62
N VAL A 58 1.24 -12.14 9.65
CA VAL A 58 1.45 -13.06 10.78
C VAL A 58 1.92 -12.31 12.04
N LEU A 59 2.75 -11.27 11.88
CA LEU A 59 3.15 -10.41 13.00
C LEU A 59 1.96 -9.63 13.56
N ASP A 60 1.07 -9.15 12.70
CA ASP A 60 -0.12 -8.38 13.07
C ASP A 60 -1.16 -9.22 13.79
N ASP A 61 -1.39 -10.44 13.30
CA ASP A 61 -2.19 -11.45 13.98
C ASP A 61 -1.67 -11.65 15.40
N ARG A 62 -0.37 -11.93 15.55
CA ARG A 62 0.27 -12.17 16.85
C ARG A 62 0.22 -10.94 17.76
N ALA A 63 0.42 -9.75 17.22
CA ALA A 63 0.37 -8.51 17.99
C ALA A 63 -1.05 -8.17 18.48
N SER A 64 -2.08 -8.71 17.81
CA SER A 64 -3.49 -8.52 18.14
C SER A 64 -4.05 -9.59 19.08
N GLU A 65 -3.31 -10.67 19.35
CA GLU A 65 -3.70 -11.68 20.32
C GLU A 65 -3.82 -11.07 21.73
N LYS A 66 -4.81 -11.54 22.50
CA LYS A 66 -5.10 -10.99 23.84
C LYS A 66 -3.87 -11.07 24.75
N SER A 67 -3.62 -9.99 25.49
CA SER A 67 -2.45 -9.82 26.36
C SER A 67 -2.28 -10.91 27.43
N ASP A 68 -3.31 -11.70 27.72
CA ASP A 68 -3.23 -12.80 28.68
C ASP A 68 -2.39 -13.98 28.17
N ALA A 69 -2.16 -14.07 26.85
CA ALA A 69 -1.41 -15.15 26.20
C ALA A 69 0.04 -14.78 25.81
N LEU A 70 0.44 -13.52 25.99
CA LEU A 70 1.72 -12.97 25.54
C LEU A 70 2.36 -12.13 26.64
N ASP A 71 3.64 -12.39 26.92
CA ASP A 71 4.45 -11.50 27.72
C ASP A 71 4.48 -10.10 27.06
N ALA A 72 4.28 -9.05 27.86
CA ALA A 72 4.22 -7.67 27.40
C ALA A 72 5.51 -7.25 26.69
N ASP A 73 6.67 -7.78 27.11
CA ASP A 73 7.95 -7.52 26.44
C ASP A 73 7.98 -8.15 25.04
N ILE A 74 7.49 -9.38 24.88
CA ILE A 74 7.39 -10.06 23.59
C ILE A 74 6.41 -9.32 22.68
N ALA A 75 5.24 -8.95 23.19
CA ALA A 75 4.23 -8.22 22.43
C ALA A 75 4.74 -6.86 21.91
N SER A 76 5.53 -6.14 22.72
CA SER A 76 6.12 -4.86 22.29
C SER A 76 7.15 -5.05 21.16
N LYS A 77 7.99 -6.09 21.25
CA LYS A 77 8.98 -6.43 20.23
C LYS A 77 8.34 -6.90 18.93
N VAL A 78 7.29 -7.73 18.99
CA VAL A 78 6.55 -8.16 17.80
C VAL A 78 5.96 -6.95 17.08
N ARG A 79 5.38 -5.99 17.81
CA ARG A 79 4.89 -4.73 17.21
C ARG A 79 6.01 -3.94 16.56
N SER A 80 7.15 -3.79 17.23
CA SER A 80 8.31 -3.08 16.67
C SER A 80 8.79 -3.71 15.35
N VAL A 81 8.86 -5.04 15.26
CA VAL A 81 9.25 -5.71 14.02
C VAL A 81 8.18 -5.57 12.94
N ALA A 82 6.89 -5.61 13.31
CA ALA A 82 5.79 -5.36 12.38
C ALA A 82 5.85 -3.93 11.82
N ASP A 83 6.14 -2.94 12.67
CA ASP A 83 6.28 -1.55 12.26
C ASP A 83 7.46 -1.36 11.29
N THR A 84 8.61 -1.97 11.58
CA THR A 84 9.77 -1.99 10.68
C THR A 84 9.44 -2.63 9.33
N CYS A 85 8.74 -3.78 9.31
CA CYS A 85 8.32 -4.41 8.06
C CYS A 85 7.36 -3.51 7.26
N ALA A 86 6.41 -2.89 7.96
CA ALA A 86 5.48 -1.95 7.35
C ALA A 86 6.18 -0.69 6.81
N GLU A 87 7.29 -0.25 7.41
CA GLU A 87 8.10 0.87 6.90
C GLU A 87 8.86 0.48 5.63
N VAL A 88 9.49 -0.70 5.60
CA VAL A 88 10.16 -1.21 4.40
C VAL A 88 9.19 -1.35 3.23
N LEU A 89 8.01 -1.93 3.49
CA LEU A 89 6.94 -2.02 2.49
C LEU A 89 6.48 -0.63 2.06
N LEU A 90 6.22 0.28 3.00
CA LEU A 90 5.80 1.65 2.70
C LEU A 90 6.81 2.38 1.81
N GLU A 91 8.11 2.18 1.97
CA GLU A 91 9.14 2.86 1.18
C GLU A 91 9.29 2.33 -0.26
N LYS A 92 8.97 1.04 -0.49
CA LYS A 92 9.38 0.34 -1.71
C LYS A 92 8.24 -0.25 -2.52
N THR A 93 7.06 -0.40 -1.94
CA THR A 93 5.96 -1.08 -2.61
C THR A 93 5.33 -0.22 -3.71
N GLU A 94 5.02 -0.90 -4.82
CA GLU A 94 4.23 -0.39 -5.95
C GLU A 94 2.98 -1.27 -6.18
N SER A 95 2.67 -2.16 -5.23
CA SER A 95 1.56 -3.13 -5.35
C SER A 95 0.31 -2.67 -4.61
N ALA A 96 -0.83 -2.69 -5.30
CA ALA A 96 -2.14 -2.37 -4.74
C ALA A 96 -2.50 -3.24 -3.52
N GLU A 97 -2.15 -4.53 -3.53
CA GLU A 97 -2.45 -5.44 -2.42
C GLU A 97 -1.75 -5.01 -1.13
N VAL A 98 -0.45 -4.72 -1.23
CA VAL A 98 0.36 -4.25 -0.10
C VAL A 98 -0.13 -2.88 0.36
N PHE A 99 -0.46 -1.98 -0.56
CA PHE A 99 -1.04 -0.68 -0.22
C PHE A 99 -2.31 -0.84 0.62
N ALA A 100 -3.25 -1.67 0.17
CA ALA A 100 -4.51 -1.92 0.88
C ALA A 100 -4.24 -2.50 2.27
N GLN A 101 -3.28 -3.42 2.41
CA GLN A 101 -2.87 -3.97 3.70
C GLN A 101 -2.33 -2.88 4.65
N LEU A 102 -1.45 -2.00 4.15
CA LEU A 102 -0.87 -0.91 4.95
C LEU A 102 -1.92 0.11 5.39
N VAL A 103 -2.87 0.46 4.52
CA VAL A 103 -3.98 1.36 4.87
C VAL A 103 -4.88 0.72 5.93
N LYS A 104 -5.25 -0.57 5.78
CA LYS A 104 -6.03 -1.30 6.81
C LYS A 104 -5.33 -1.29 8.16
N ARG A 105 -4.01 -1.53 8.17
CA ARG A 105 -3.18 -1.49 9.38
C ARG A 105 -3.21 -0.11 10.02
N ALA A 106 -2.92 0.94 9.26
CA ALA A 106 -2.91 2.31 9.76
C ALA A 106 -4.28 2.76 10.29
N ALA A 107 -5.36 2.41 9.57
CA ALA A 107 -6.73 2.70 10.00
C ALA A 107 -7.09 1.99 11.32
N ARG A 108 -6.71 0.71 11.47
CA ARG A 108 -6.91 -0.06 12.72
C ARG A 108 -6.16 0.57 13.90
N GLN A 109 -4.97 1.10 13.65
CA GLN A 109 -4.14 1.78 14.65
C GLN A 109 -4.52 3.24 14.87
N ARG A 110 -5.47 3.79 14.09
CA ARG A 110 -5.83 5.21 14.05
C ARG A 110 -4.63 6.14 13.76
N ASP A 111 -3.68 5.65 12.99
CA ASP A 111 -2.51 6.42 12.56
C ASP A 111 -2.81 7.16 11.26
N TYR A 112 -3.55 8.26 11.37
CA TYR A 112 -3.97 9.05 10.21
C TYR A 112 -2.79 9.71 9.48
N LYS A 113 -1.70 10.02 10.19
CA LYS A 113 -0.49 10.56 9.55
C LYS A 113 0.11 9.56 8.58
N ARG A 114 0.09 8.27 8.93
CA ARG A 114 0.57 7.22 8.04
C ARG A 114 -0.35 7.00 6.84
N ILE A 115 -1.65 7.23 7.00
CA ILE A 115 -2.60 7.24 5.88
C ILE A 115 -2.28 8.39 4.91
N ASP A 116 -1.96 9.58 5.41
CA ASP A 116 -1.57 10.71 4.55
C ASP A 116 -0.31 10.39 3.74
N VAL A 117 0.72 9.81 4.37
CA VAL A 117 1.95 9.39 3.67
C VAL A 117 1.67 8.33 2.60
N LEU A 118 0.75 7.39 2.89
CA LEU A 118 0.28 6.42 1.91
C LEU A 118 -0.46 7.11 0.75
N ALA A 119 -1.31 8.08 1.02
CA ALA A 119 -2.01 8.83 -0.04
C ALA A 119 -1.03 9.58 -0.96
N ASP A 120 0.02 10.20 -0.40
CA ASP A 120 1.07 10.86 -1.19
C ASP A 120 1.86 9.88 -2.05
N ALA A 121 2.06 8.65 -1.56
CA ALA A 121 2.70 7.59 -2.32
C ALA A 121 1.91 7.17 -3.57
N LEU A 122 0.57 7.18 -3.53
CA LEU A 122 -0.25 6.85 -4.71
C LEU A 122 0.08 7.76 -5.90
N ASN A 123 0.19 9.06 -5.66
CA ASN A 123 0.42 10.04 -6.72
C ASN A 123 1.85 10.02 -7.26
N SER A 124 2.81 9.51 -6.49
CA SER A 124 4.25 9.62 -6.79
C SER A 124 4.89 8.33 -7.27
N ARG A 125 4.30 7.16 -6.97
CA ARG A 125 4.92 5.85 -7.26
C ARG A 125 4.02 4.87 -7.99
N PHE A 126 2.70 4.91 -7.75
CA PHE A 126 1.83 3.88 -8.28
C PHE A 126 1.48 4.16 -9.74
N PRO A 127 1.53 3.15 -10.63
CA PRO A 127 1.04 3.31 -11.97
C PRO A 127 -0.49 3.52 -11.93
N PRO A 128 -1.05 4.31 -12.87
CA PRO A 128 -2.47 4.63 -12.86
C PRO A 128 -3.41 3.41 -12.84
N SER A 129 -3.02 2.31 -13.49
CA SER A 129 -3.77 1.05 -13.49
C SER A 129 -3.86 0.40 -12.09
N GLU A 130 -2.79 0.44 -11.29
CA GLU A 130 -2.84 -0.05 -9.90
C GLU A 130 -3.73 0.85 -9.04
N ILE A 131 -3.75 2.16 -9.30
CA ILE A 131 -4.67 3.07 -8.62
C ILE A 131 -6.13 2.75 -9.02
N CYS A 132 -6.40 2.37 -10.27
CA CYS A 132 -7.72 1.90 -10.68
C CYS A 132 -8.14 0.60 -9.98
N GLU A 133 -7.22 -0.35 -9.76
CA GLU A 133 -7.50 -1.54 -8.95
C GLU A 133 -7.85 -1.17 -7.50
N LEU A 134 -7.13 -0.22 -6.91
CA LEU A 134 -7.44 0.27 -5.57
C LEU A 134 -8.79 0.98 -5.50
N ALA A 135 -9.20 1.68 -6.56
CA ALA A 135 -10.51 2.31 -6.67
C ALA A 135 -11.66 1.28 -6.78
N ARG A 136 -11.36 0.02 -7.13
CA ARG A 136 -12.32 -1.10 -7.08
C ARG A 136 -12.30 -1.86 -5.75
N SER A 137 -11.43 -1.50 -4.81
CA SER A 137 -11.30 -2.19 -3.52
C SER A 137 -12.61 -2.16 -2.73
N GLU A 138 -12.92 -3.26 -2.03
CA GLU A 138 -14.06 -3.33 -1.12
C GLU A 138 -13.90 -2.37 0.08
N GLU A 139 -12.65 -2.08 0.43
CA GLU A 139 -12.28 -1.23 1.55
C GLU A 139 -12.53 0.24 1.25
N VAL A 140 -13.44 0.85 2.02
CA VAL A 140 -13.88 2.23 1.79
C VAL A 140 -12.70 3.20 1.80
N ILE A 141 -11.83 3.14 2.82
CA ILE A 141 -10.71 4.10 2.94
C ILE A 141 -9.77 3.97 1.74
N VAL A 142 -9.42 2.74 1.35
CA VAL A 142 -8.53 2.48 0.21
C VAL A 142 -9.15 3.02 -1.08
N ARG A 143 -10.42 2.72 -1.31
CA ARG A 143 -11.16 3.16 -2.49
C ARG A 143 -11.26 4.67 -2.58
N GLU A 144 -11.58 5.36 -1.49
CA GLU A 144 -11.68 6.82 -1.48
C GLU A 144 -10.32 7.49 -1.73
N LEU A 145 -9.23 6.97 -1.14
CA LEU A 145 -7.87 7.47 -1.41
C LEU A 145 -7.48 7.32 -2.88
N ALA A 146 -7.81 6.17 -3.49
CA ALA A 146 -7.53 5.92 -4.90
C ALA A 146 -8.38 6.80 -5.82
N ASN A 147 -9.67 6.97 -5.53
CA ASN A 147 -10.54 7.88 -6.29
C ASN A 147 -10.07 9.33 -6.20
N GLU A 148 -9.59 9.76 -5.04
CA GLU A 148 -9.00 11.10 -4.88
C GLU A 148 -7.70 11.24 -5.68
N ALA A 149 -6.81 10.24 -5.64
CA ALA A 149 -5.59 10.24 -6.45
C ALA A 149 -5.89 10.34 -7.95
N LEU A 150 -6.86 9.56 -8.44
CA LEU A 150 -7.30 9.60 -9.85
C LEU A 150 -7.96 10.93 -10.22
N ALA A 151 -8.76 11.52 -9.33
CA ALA A 151 -9.35 12.84 -9.56
C ALA A 151 -8.29 13.94 -9.72
N ARG A 152 -7.08 13.73 -9.17
CA ARG A 152 -5.95 14.65 -9.29
C ARG A 152 -4.97 14.28 -10.42
N CYS A 153 -5.19 13.15 -11.10
CA CYS A 153 -4.33 12.74 -12.22
C CYS A 153 -4.47 13.67 -13.43
N PRO A 154 -3.41 13.81 -14.26
CA PRO A 154 -3.51 14.53 -15.53
C PRO A 154 -4.57 13.89 -16.45
N ILE A 155 -5.33 14.73 -17.15
CA ILE A 155 -6.41 14.31 -18.05
C ILE A 155 -5.89 13.38 -19.16
N SER A 156 -4.67 13.61 -19.66
CA SER A 156 -4.04 12.76 -20.66
C SER A 156 -3.84 11.31 -20.20
N ILE A 157 -3.56 11.12 -18.90
CA ILE A 157 -3.41 9.79 -18.30
C ILE A 157 -4.79 9.12 -18.19
N LEU A 158 -5.79 9.84 -17.69
CA LEU A 158 -7.16 9.33 -17.60
C LEU A 158 -7.73 8.98 -18.98
N ALA A 159 -7.46 9.81 -20.00
CA ALA A 159 -7.86 9.54 -21.37
C ALA A 159 -7.20 8.28 -21.94
N GLY A 160 -5.93 8.02 -21.58
CA GLY A 160 -5.25 6.77 -21.92
C GLY A 160 -5.94 5.54 -21.32
N LEU A 161 -6.37 5.62 -20.06
CA LEU A 161 -7.06 4.54 -19.35
C LEU A 161 -8.44 4.21 -19.93
N LEU A 162 -9.09 5.13 -20.64
CA LEU A 162 -10.37 4.87 -21.33
C LEU A 162 -10.27 3.79 -22.42
N SER A 163 -9.06 3.52 -22.91
CA SER A 163 -8.83 2.46 -23.90
C SER A 163 -8.82 1.05 -23.28
N ASP A 164 -8.62 0.95 -21.97
CA ASP A 164 -8.67 -0.32 -21.26
C ASP A 164 -10.09 -0.57 -20.72
N PRO A 165 -10.80 -1.63 -21.16
CA PRO A 165 -12.16 -1.89 -20.71
C PRO A 165 -12.29 -2.13 -19.20
N VAL A 166 -11.21 -2.55 -18.53
CA VAL A 166 -11.22 -2.79 -17.08
C VAL A 166 -11.18 -1.46 -16.31
N ASP A 167 -10.40 -0.50 -16.80
CA ASP A 167 -10.17 0.78 -16.12
C ASP A 167 -11.04 1.93 -16.64
N ALA A 168 -11.68 1.77 -17.81
CA ALA A 168 -12.43 2.81 -18.48
C ALA A 168 -13.53 3.44 -17.61
N GLU A 169 -14.30 2.64 -16.86
CA GLU A 169 -15.38 3.16 -16.02
C GLU A 169 -14.86 3.98 -14.83
N ILE A 170 -13.74 3.53 -14.24
CA ILE A 170 -13.07 4.25 -13.16
C ILE A 170 -12.46 5.55 -13.69
N ALA A 171 -11.80 5.50 -14.85
CA ALA A 171 -11.23 6.68 -15.51
C ALA A 171 -12.30 7.71 -15.90
N ARG A 172 -13.44 7.25 -16.41
CA ARG A 172 -14.60 8.11 -16.71
C ARG A 172 -15.18 8.75 -15.45
N SER A 173 -15.30 7.98 -14.37
CA SER A 173 -15.74 8.49 -13.07
C SER A 173 -14.80 9.56 -12.54
N ALA A 174 -13.48 9.36 -12.66
CA ALA A 174 -12.47 10.36 -12.29
C ALA A 174 -12.57 11.64 -13.15
N LEU A 175 -12.77 11.51 -14.47
CA LEU A 175 -12.99 12.66 -15.36
C LEU A 175 -14.26 13.43 -15.00
N ARG A 176 -15.37 12.74 -14.72
CA ARG A 176 -16.61 13.38 -14.23
C ARG A 176 -16.38 14.11 -12.92
N ARG A 177 -15.62 13.51 -12.00
CA ARG A 177 -15.23 14.13 -10.73
C ARG A 177 -14.38 15.39 -10.95
N GLN A 178 -13.46 15.38 -11.92
CA GLN A 178 -12.71 16.58 -12.33
C GLN A 178 -13.59 17.72 -12.85
N VAL A 179 -14.66 17.40 -13.58
CA VAL A 179 -15.63 18.39 -14.05
C VAL A 179 -16.40 19.00 -12.88
N ILE A 180 -16.88 18.16 -11.97
CA ILE A 180 -17.77 18.57 -10.86
C ILE A 180 -16.99 19.30 -9.76
N GLU A 181 -15.87 18.73 -9.30
CA GLU A 181 -15.15 19.20 -8.12
C GLU A 181 -14.09 20.26 -8.45
N TYR A 182 -13.48 20.17 -9.64
CA TYR A 182 -12.37 21.05 -10.04
C TYR A 182 -12.72 21.98 -11.20
N GLY A 183 -13.92 21.87 -11.76
CA GLY A 183 -14.37 22.73 -12.85
C GLY A 183 -13.57 22.58 -14.14
N SER A 184 -12.98 21.41 -14.39
CA SER A 184 -12.10 21.20 -15.56
C SER A 184 -12.88 21.23 -16.88
N GLU A 185 -12.58 22.21 -17.73
CA GLU A 185 -13.17 22.34 -19.07
C GLU A 185 -12.66 21.26 -20.03
N GLU A 186 -11.38 20.91 -19.93
CA GLU A 186 -10.76 19.86 -20.74
C GLU A 186 -11.39 18.49 -20.44
N ALA A 187 -11.63 18.18 -19.16
CA ALA A 187 -12.32 16.95 -18.78
C ALA A 187 -13.78 16.96 -19.27
N ARG A 188 -14.44 18.12 -19.26
CA ARG A 188 -15.83 18.28 -19.73
C ARG A 188 -15.96 17.95 -21.20
N GLN A 189 -15.01 18.38 -22.03
CA GLN A 189 -15.01 18.06 -23.46
C GLN A 189 -14.95 16.54 -23.69
N ILE A 190 -14.08 15.83 -22.96
CA ILE A 190 -13.93 14.39 -23.09
C ILE A 190 -15.19 13.67 -22.60
N VAL A 191 -15.72 14.03 -21.42
CA VAL A 191 -16.94 13.41 -20.87
C VAL A 191 -18.13 13.58 -21.82
N ASN A 192 -18.31 14.77 -22.41
CA ASN A 192 -19.39 15.01 -23.38
C ASN A 192 -19.29 14.11 -24.61
N VAL A 193 -18.07 13.84 -25.11
CA VAL A 193 -17.86 12.93 -26.24
C VAL A 193 -18.20 11.49 -25.84
N LEU A 194 -17.80 11.06 -24.64
CA LEU A 194 -18.11 9.71 -24.14
C LEU A 194 -19.62 9.50 -23.95
N ASP A 195 -20.33 10.48 -23.40
CA ASP A 195 -21.77 10.39 -23.19
C ASP A 195 -22.53 10.30 -24.53
N GLN A 196 -22.05 10.98 -25.59
CA GLN A 196 -22.62 10.86 -26.94
C GLN A 196 -22.41 9.48 -27.59
N VAL A 197 -21.31 8.80 -27.25
CA VAL A 197 -21.02 7.46 -27.79
C VAL A 197 -21.89 6.39 -27.15
N ASP A 198 -22.22 6.53 -25.86
CA ASP A 198 -23.09 5.58 -25.15
C ASP A 198 -24.57 5.68 -25.51
N GLU A 199 -25.00 6.82 -26.05
CA GLU A 199 -26.38 7.04 -26.48
C GLU A 199 -26.69 6.47 -27.87
N LEU A 200 -25.69 5.94 -28.58
CA LEU A 200 -25.78 5.36 -29.94
C LEU A 200 -25.85 3.83 -29.92
#